data_AF-A0A0A0NE51-F1
#
_entry.id   AF-A0A0A0NE51-F1
#
_cell.length_a   1.000
_cell.length_b   1.000
_cell.length_c   1.000
_cell.angle_alpha   90.00
_cell.angle_beta   90.00
_cell.angle_gamma   90.00
#
_symmetry.space_group_name_H-M   'P 1'
#
loop_
_entity.id
_entity.type
_entity.pdbx_description
1 polymer ?
#
loop_
_entity_poly.entity_id
_entity_poly.type
_entity_poly.pdbx_seq_one_letter_code
_entity_poly.pdbx_strand_id
1 'polypeptide(L)'
;MAMETTNPPSAPVLSPGCALCATPGDFGPHNPTAPRSGLCPACVAAGKPTRDGLEQAVVIVAGQTLTGAETLDLADATPEELAYHLGAVKRSLRSLLQLLAPVPGEEDR
;
A
#
# COMPACT_ATOMS: atom_id res chain seq x y z
N MET A 1 -17.79 -46.89 -12.93
CA MET A 1 -17.39 -45.70 -13.71
C MET A 1 -18.31 -44.57 -13.28
N ALA A 2 -17.86 -43.70 -12.37
CA ALA A 2 -18.62 -42.54 -11.91
C ALA A 2 -18.11 -41.31 -12.67
N MET A 3 -19.03 -40.62 -13.36
CA MET A 3 -18.75 -39.35 -14.04
C MET A 3 -18.67 -38.25 -12.99
N GLU A 4 -17.47 -37.73 -12.80
CA GLU A 4 -17.21 -36.54 -12.00
C GLU A 4 -17.78 -35.33 -12.77
N THR A 5 -18.86 -34.77 -12.25
CA THR A 5 -19.47 -33.55 -12.78
C THR A 5 -18.69 -32.36 -12.23
N THR A 6 -17.66 -31.94 -12.96
CA THR A 6 -16.98 -30.68 -12.70
C THR A 6 -17.97 -29.54 -12.92
N ASN A 7 -18.43 -28.95 -11.81
CA ASN A 7 -19.16 -27.68 -11.85
C ASN A 7 -18.25 -26.64 -12.54
N PRO A 8 -18.70 -25.94 -13.59
CA PRO A 8 -17.92 -24.84 -14.14
C PRO A 8 -17.76 -23.76 -13.05
N PRO A 9 -16.60 -23.07 -12.98
CA PRO A 9 -16.45 -21.95 -12.08
C PRO A 9 -17.57 -20.95 -12.39
N SER A 10 -18.39 -20.65 -11.38
CA SER A 10 -19.46 -19.67 -11.50
C SER A 10 -18.87 -18.38 -12.05
N ALA A 11 -19.31 -17.99 -13.24
CA ALA A 11 -18.95 -16.70 -13.81
C ALA A 11 -19.25 -15.64 -12.74
N PRO A 12 -18.31 -14.72 -12.44
CA PRO A 12 -18.54 -13.70 -11.43
C PRO A 12 -19.82 -12.97 -11.81
N VAL A 13 -20.81 -13.03 -10.93
CA VAL A 13 -22.06 -12.30 -11.09
C VAL A 13 -21.66 -10.85 -11.31
N LEU A 14 -21.89 -10.34 -12.52
CA LEU A 14 -21.74 -8.94 -12.86
C LEU A 14 -22.78 -8.19 -12.01
N SER A 15 -22.44 -7.93 -10.75
CA SER A 15 -23.26 -7.06 -9.92
C SER A 15 -23.23 -5.69 -10.58
N PRO A 16 -24.38 -5.15 -11.01
CA PRO A 16 -24.41 -3.86 -11.66
C PRO A 16 -24.13 -2.79 -10.61
N GLY A 17 -22.84 -2.50 -10.38
CA GLY A 17 -22.44 -1.47 -9.44
C GLY A 17 -21.01 -1.57 -8.97
N CYS A 18 -20.63 -0.61 -8.14
CA CYS A 18 -19.31 -0.52 -7.52
C CYS A 18 -19.05 -1.73 -6.63
N ALA A 19 -17.89 -2.37 -6.79
CA ALA A 19 -17.49 -3.53 -5.99
C ALA A 19 -17.32 -3.23 -4.48
N LEU A 20 -17.12 -1.97 -4.11
CA LEU A 20 -16.88 -1.54 -2.72
C LEU A 20 -18.17 -1.09 -2.02
N CYS A 21 -18.90 -0.16 -2.63
CA CYS A 21 -20.04 0.50 -1.99
C CYS A 21 -21.39 0.12 -2.62
N ALA A 22 -21.40 -0.81 -3.58
CA ALA A 22 -22.58 -1.25 -4.31
C ALA A 22 -23.36 -0.10 -5.01
N THR A 23 -22.73 1.07 -5.23
CA THR A 23 -23.35 2.17 -5.99
C THR A 23 -23.76 1.65 -7.37
N PRO A 24 -25.04 1.80 -7.78
CA PRO A 24 -25.48 1.37 -9.09
C PRO A 24 -24.73 2.10 -10.21
N GLY A 25 -24.39 1.39 -11.28
CA GLY A 25 -23.71 1.93 -12.45
C GLY A 25 -22.83 0.90 -13.15
N ASP A 26 -22.43 1.18 -14.38
CA ASP A 26 -21.48 0.36 -15.11
C ASP A 26 -20.05 0.81 -14.78
N PHE A 27 -19.40 0.07 -13.90
CA PHE A 27 -18.01 0.29 -13.48
C PHE A 27 -17.08 -0.85 -13.93
N GLY A 28 -17.59 -1.81 -14.69
CA GLY A 28 -16.88 -3.03 -15.09
C GLY A 28 -16.63 -4.02 -13.94
N PRO A 29 -16.03 -5.19 -14.22
CA PRO A 29 -15.75 -6.20 -13.23
C PRO A 29 -14.59 -5.80 -12.31
N HIS A 30 -14.63 -6.30 -11.06
CA HIS A 30 -13.50 -6.18 -10.14
C HIS A 30 -12.37 -7.13 -10.54
N ASN A 31 -11.16 -6.59 -10.71
CA ASN A 31 -9.92 -7.31 -10.97
C ASN A 31 -8.96 -7.12 -9.77
N PRO A 32 -8.59 -8.19 -9.03
CA PRO A 32 -7.68 -8.12 -7.89
C PRO A 32 -6.29 -7.55 -8.19
N THR A 33 -5.84 -7.65 -9.45
CA THR A 33 -4.54 -7.13 -9.90
C THR A 33 -4.60 -5.68 -10.36
N ALA A 34 -5.80 -5.12 -10.52
CA ALA A 34 -6.05 -3.72 -10.86
C ALA A 34 -6.88 -3.07 -9.74
N PRO A 35 -6.23 -2.46 -8.71
CA PRO A 35 -6.88 -2.09 -7.44
C PRO A 35 -8.10 -1.16 -7.55
N ARG A 36 -8.25 -0.48 -8.69
CA ARG A 36 -9.33 0.50 -8.95
C ARG A 36 -10.41 -0.02 -9.91
N SER A 37 -10.25 -1.22 -10.45
CA SER A 37 -11.23 -1.82 -11.37
C SER A 37 -12.53 -2.15 -10.64
N GLY A 38 -13.67 -1.92 -11.31
CA GLY A 38 -14.99 -2.14 -10.72
C GLY A 38 -15.38 -1.13 -9.64
N LEU A 39 -14.62 -0.04 -9.44
CA LEU A 39 -14.91 0.98 -8.42
C LEU A 39 -15.56 2.23 -9.03
N CYS A 40 -16.55 2.80 -8.34
CA CYS A 40 -17.08 4.11 -8.69
C CYS A 40 -16.06 5.24 -8.37
N PRO A 41 -16.19 6.42 -9.00
CA PRO A 41 -15.28 7.54 -8.75
C PRO A 41 -15.12 7.93 -7.28
N ALA A 42 -16.20 7.84 -6.49
CA ALA A 42 -16.17 8.13 -5.05
C ALA A 42 -15.28 7.13 -4.28
N CYS A 43 -15.38 5.83 -4.58
CA CYS A 43 -14.53 4.80 -3.98
C CYS A 43 -13.09 4.87 -4.48
N VAL A 44 -12.86 5.26 -5.73
CA VAL A 44 -11.51 5.52 -6.25
C VAL A 44 -10.88 6.71 -5.53
N ALA A 45 -11.64 7.79 -5.31
CA ALA A 45 -11.18 8.96 -4.56
C ALA A 45 -10.93 8.63 -3.09
N ALA A 46 -11.84 7.89 -2.44
CA ALA A 46 -11.68 7.43 -1.05
C ALA A 46 -10.50 6.47 -0.88
N GLY A 47 -10.24 5.62 -1.88
CA GLY A 47 -9.09 4.71 -1.92
C GLY A 47 -7.80 5.35 -2.47
N LYS A 48 -7.82 6.63 -2.84
CA LYS A 48 -6.60 7.33 -3.25
C LYS A 48 -5.80 7.66 -1.99
N PRO A 49 -4.50 7.35 -1.94
CA PRO A 49 -3.66 7.78 -0.84
C PRO A 49 -3.74 9.30 -0.71
N THR A 50 -4.15 9.80 0.47
CA THR A 50 -4.07 11.22 0.79
C THR A 50 -2.62 11.59 1.07
N ARG A 51 -2.24 12.86 0.90
CA ARG A 51 -0.90 13.34 1.25
C ARG A 51 -0.58 13.02 2.72
N ASP A 52 -1.48 13.38 3.62
CA ASP A 52 -1.36 13.10 5.05
C ASP A 52 -1.24 11.59 5.34
N GLY A 53 -1.98 10.76 4.61
CA GLY A 53 -1.89 9.30 4.74
C GLY A 53 -0.56 8.74 4.27
N LEU A 54 0.02 9.29 3.21
CA LEU A 54 1.36 8.93 2.74
C LEU A 54 2.44 9.42 3.72
N GLU A 55 2.33 10.64 4.22
CA GLU A 55 3.23 11.21 5.23
C GLU A 55 3.24 10.35 6.50
N GLN A 56 2.06 10.01 7.00
CA GLN A 56 1.91 9.13 8.16
C GLN A 56 2.48 7.73 7.91
N ALA A 57 2.29 7.16 6.72
CA ALA A 57 2.85 5.86 6.37
C ALA A 57 4.39 5.86 6.39
N VAL A 58 5.03 6.92 5.88
CA VAL A 58 6.50 7.08 5.94
C VAL A 58 6.98 7.17 7.39
N VAL A 59 6.28 7.93 8.24
CA VAL A 59 6.63 8.04 9.67
C VAL A 59 6.52 6.69 10.37
N ILE A 60 5.45 5.92 10.12
CA ILE A 60 5.26 4.58 10.69
C ILE A 60 6.39 3.65 10.27
N VAL A 61 6.72 3.59 8.97
CA VAL A 61 7.78 2.71 8.44
C VAL A 61 9.14 3.10 9.01
N ALA A 62 9.42 4.40 9.14
CA ALA A 62 10.65 4.87 9.75
C ALA A 62 10.76 4.49 11.23
N GLY A 63 9.68 4.63 12.00
CA GLY A 63 9.61 4.18 13.40
C GLY A 63 9.85 2.68 13.53
N GLN A 64 9.18 1.86 12.73
CA GLN A 64 9.37 0.40 12.73
C GLN A 64 10.81 0.00 12.36
N THR A 65 11.39 0.68 11.37
CA THR A 65 12.78 0.47 10.95
C THR A 65 13.75 0.78 12.08
N LEU A 66 13.53 1.91 12.78
CA LEU A 66 14.35 2.32 13.91
C LEU A 66 14.25 1.33 15.05
N THR A 67 13.04 0.95 15.46
CA THR A 67 12.82 -0.07 16.49
C THR A 67 13.52 -1.38 16.14
N GLY A 68 13.42 -1.84 14.89
CA GLY A 68 14.12 -3.06 14.46
C GLY A 68 15.65 -2.94 14.57
N ALA A 69 16.22 -1.77 14.29
CA ALA A 69 17.65 -1.52 14.47
C ALA A 69 18.06 -1.40 15.95
N GLU A 70 17.22 -0.81 16.80
CA GLU A 70 17.46 -0.68 18.25
C GLU A 70 17.41 -2.04 18.97
N THR A 71 16.61 -2.98 18.48
CA THR A 71 16.52 -4.34 19.03
C THR A 71 17.59 -5.29 18.51
N LEU A 72 18.44 -4.85 17.57
CA LEU A 72 19.50 -5.68 17.00
C LEU A 72 20.60 -5.91 18.06
N ASP A 73 20.87 -7.17 18.39
CA ASP A 73 22.01 -7.53 19.24
C ASP A 73 23.31 -7.44 18.44
N LEU A 74 24.14 -6.45 18.74
CA LEU A 74 25.41 -6.22 18.04
C LEU A 74 26.45 -7.31 18.29
N ALA A 75 26.35 -8.07 19.39
CA ALA A 75 27.32 -9.12 19.71
C ALA A 75 27.16 -10.34 18.79
N ASP A 76 25.91 -10.62 18.40
CA ASP A 76 25.54 -11.81 17.63
C ASP A 76 25.15 -11.50 16.17
N ALA A 77 25.00 -10.22 15.81
CA ALA A 77 24.59 -9.82 14.47
C ALA A 77 25.61 -10.18 13.38
N THR A 78 25.13 -10.80 12.31
CA THR A 78 25.92 -11.04 11.11
C THR A 78 26.20 -9.73 10.35
N PRO A 79 27.27 -9.66 9.54
CA PRO A 79 27.53 -8.52 8.66
C PRO A 79 26.35 -8.19 7.73
N GLU A 80 25.63 -9.20 7.26
CA GLU A 80 24.46 -9.07 6.39
C GLU A 80 23.28 -8.40 7.11
N GLU A 81 23.01 -8.80 8.36
CA GLU A 81 21.97 -8.19 9.21
C GLU A 81 22.31 -6.72 9.53
N LEU A 82 23.56 -6.44 9.90
CA LEU A 82 24.04 -5.08 10.13
C LEU A 82 23.87 -4.21 8.88
N ALA A 83 24.28 -4.71 7.71
CA ALA A 83 24.15 -4.01 6.44
C ALA A 83 22.68 -3.77 6.07
N TYR A 84 21.81 -4.75 6.32
CA TYR A 84 20.37 -4.64 6.11
C TYR A 84 19.77 -3.51 6.96
N HIS A 85 19.99 -3.53 8.27
CA HIS A 85 19.42 -2.55 9.20
C HIS A 85 19.98 -1.14 8.94
N LEU A 86 21.29 -0.99 8.72
CA LEU A 86 21.89 0.30 8.36
C LEU A 86 21.30 0.83 7.04
N GLY A 87 21.16 -0.03 6.04
CA GLY A 87 20.56 0.32 4.75
C GLY A 87 19.10 0.74 4.90
N ALA A 88 18.34 0.04 5.74
CA ALA A 88 16.94 0.36 6.02
C ALA A 88 16.82 1.72 6.73
N VAL A 89 17.58 1.95 7.80
CA VAL A 89 17.60 3.23 8.54
C VAL A 89 17.96 4.39 7.61
N LYS A 90 19.00 4.23 6.77
CA LYS A 90 19.37 5.26 5.79
C LYS A 90 18.24 5.61 4.84
N ARG A 91 17.54 4.60 4.29
CA ARG A 91 16.42 4.82 3.36
C ARG A 91 15.25 5.51 4.06
N SER A 92 14.90 5.07 5.26
CA SER A 92 13.81 5.65 6.06
C SER A 92 14.11 7.10 6.45
N LEU A 93 15.33 7.40 6.89
CA LEU A 93 15.77 8.77 7.17
C LEU A 93 15.68 9.66 5.92
N ARG A 94 16.16 9.18 4.77
CA ARG A 94 16.05 9.92 3.50
C ARG A 94 14.59 10.23 3.17
N SER A 95 13.68 9.28 3.35
CA SER A 95 12.25 9.49 3.09
C SER A 95 11.64 10.51 4.06
N LEU A 96 11.99 10.48 5.34
CA LEU A 96 11.56 11.51 6.30
C LEU A 96 12.09 12.89 5.93
N LEU A 97 13.37 13.00 5.56
CA LEU A 97 13.95 14.27 5.13
C LEU A 97 13.26 14.82 3.88
N GLN A 98 12.82 13.95 2.96
CA GLN A 98 12.05 14.35 1.78
C GLN A 98 10.65 14.87 2.13
N LEU A 99 10.04 14.38 3.21
CA LEU A 99 8.77 14.92 3.70
C LEU A 99 8.93 16.30 4.34
N LEU A 100 10.04 16.50 5.05
CA LEU A 100 10.32 17.77 5.75
C LEU A 100 10.98 18.81 4.83
N ALA A 101 11.50 18.40 3.68
CA ALA A 101 12.12 19.30 2.73
C ALA A 101 11.08 20.31 2.22
N PRO A 102 11.39 21.61 2.25
CA PRO A 102 10.54 22.63 1.65
C PRO A 102 10.30 22.31 0.18
N VAL A 103 9.06 22.39 -0.27
CA VAL A 103 8.75 22.30 -1.70
C VAL A 103 9.12 23.65 -2.31
N PRO A 104 10.10 23.73 -3.25
CA PRO A 104 10.41 24.98 -3.90
C PRO A 104 9.16 25.47 -4.68
N GLY A 105 8.53 26.54 -4.17
CA GLY A 105 7.32 27.14 -4.75
C GLY A 105 6.19 27.51 -3.77
N GLU A 106 6.31 27.22 -2.47
CA GLU A 106 5.32 27.60 -1.43
C GLU A 106 5.72 28.83 -0.57
N GLU A 107 6.75 29.57 -0.98
CA GLU A 107 7.08 30.90 -0.40
C GLU A 107 6.62 32.02 -1.34
N ASP A 108 5.32 32.13 -1.59
CA ASP A 108 4.68 33.39 -2.02
C ASP A 108 3.14 33.28 -1.88
N ARG A 109 2.61 33.35 -0.66
CA ARG A 109 1.21 33.73 -0.43
C ARG A 109 0.95 34.31 0.94
#